data_AF-A0A023FDM3-F1
#
_entry.id   AF-A0A023FDM3-F1
#
_cell.length_a   1.000
_cell.length_b   1.000
_cell.length_c   1.000
_cell.angle_alpha   90.00
_cell.angle_beta   90.00
_cell.angle_gamma   90.00
#
_symmetry.space_group_name_H-M   'P 1'
#
loop_
_entity.id
_entity.type
_entity.pdbx_description
1 polymer ?
#
loop_
_entity_poly.entity_id
_entity_poly.type
_entity_poly.pdbx_seq_one_letter_code
_entity_poly.pdbx_strand_id
1 'polypeptide(L)'
;MLLPLLFFVLLASIEETTEMTLTFHDGGCQYNGHNMPHGGEGFQSGCIYIECNGLNRTLLLRACPPQTYHLPRTSMGATSNDYYPNCCPGHEV
;
A
#
# COMPACT_ATOMS: atom_id res chain seq x y z
N MET A 1 -56.03 -3.38 12.53
CA MET A 1 -55.20 -2.20 12.19
C MET A 1 -54.28 -1.99 13.40
N LEU A 2 -52.95 -1.90 13.35
CA LEU A 2 -51.99 -1.59 12.30
C LEU A 2 -50.77 -2.53 12.41
N LEU A 3 -50.21 -2.92 11.27
CA LEU A 3 -48.92 -3.59 11.13
C LEU A 3 -47.85 -2.48 11.01
N PRO A 4 -46.90 -2.28 11.94
CA PRO A 4 -45.85 -1.31 11.71
C PRO A 4 -44.82 -1.92 10.78
N LEU A 5 -44.71 -1.33 9.59
CA LEU A 5 -43.64 -1.58 8.63
C LEU A 5 -42.29 -1.32 9.30
N LEU A 6 -41.56 -2.39 9.61
CA LEU A 6 -40.16 -2.35 9.96
C LEU A 6 -39.38 -1.99 8.69
N PHE A 7 -39.02 -0.71 8.54
CA PHE A 7 -38.15 -0.22 7.47
C PHE A 7 -36.72 -0.74 7.74
N PHE A 8 -36.37 -1.87 7.13
CA PHE A 8 -34.99 -2.36 7.05
C PHE A 8 -34.20 -1.41 6.13
N VAL A 9 -33.48 -0.46 6.72
CA VAL A 9 -32.49 0.35 6.00
C VAL A 9 -31.27 -0.53 5.75
N LEU A 10 -31.23 -1.19 4.59
CA LEU A 10 -30.00 -1.81 4.08
C LEU A 10 -29.03 -0.71 3.67
N LEU A 11 -28.04 -0.44 4.52
CA LEU A 11 -26.84 0.30 4.13
C LEU A 11 -25.99 -0.62 3.26
N ALA A 12 -26.13 -0.51 1.94
CA ALA A 12 -25.19 -1.12 1.01
C ALA A 12 -23.88 -0.34 1.08
N SER A 13 -22.82 -0.94 1.64
CA SER A 13 -21.46 -0.42 1.51
C SER A 13 -20.98 -0.66 0.09
N ILE A 14 -20.82 0.41 -0.70
CA ILE A 14 -20.14 0.35 -1.98
C ILE A 14 -18.64 0.32 -1.67
N GLU A 15 -18.02 -0.83 -1.83
CA GLU A 15 -16.58 -0.99 -1.73
C GLU A 15 -15.97 -0.72 -3.12
N GLU A 16 -15.21 0.37 -3.25
CA GLU A 16 -14.52 0.72 -4.49
C GLU A 16 -13.31 -0.21 -4.65
N THR A 17 -13.40 -1.17 -5.56
CA THR A 17 -12.31 -2.10 -5.84
C THR A 17 -11.34 -1.49 -6.84
N THR A 18 -10.20 -1.00 -6.34
CA THR A 18 -9.08 -0.61 -7.20
C THR A 18 -8.38 -1.86 -7.73
N GLU A 19 -8.39 -2.07 -9.04
CA GLU A 19 -7.65 -3.15 -9.68
C GLU A 19 -6.14 -2.87 -9.60
N MET A 20 -5.38 -3.80 -9.03
CA MET A 20 -3.92 -3.72 -8.99
C MET A 20 -3.33 -4.70 -9.99
N THR A 21 -2.37 -4.25 -10.79
CA THR A 21 -1.67 -5.10 -11.76
C THR A 21 -0.23 -5.31 -11.33
N LEU A 22 0.23 -6.57 -11.39
CA LEU A 22 1.61 -6.95 -11.08
C LEU A 22 2.09 -7.98 -12.08
N THR A 23 3.15 -7.66 -12.81
CA THR A 23 3.85 -8.61 -13.68
C THR A 23 5.33 -8.66 -13.34
N PHE A 24 5.99 -9.77 -13.63
CA PHE A 24 7.42 -9.96 -13.42
C PHE A 24 8.09 -10.24 -14.76
N HIS A 25 9.08 -9.43 -15.11
CA HIS A 25 9.85 -9.53 -16.35
C HIS A 25 11.28 -9.05 -16.10
N ASP A 26 12.24 -9.64 -16.82
CA ASP A 26 13.66 -9.27 -16.79
C ASP A 26 14.29 -9.14 -15.38
N GLY A 27 13.84 -9.97 -14.44
CA GLY A 27 14.32 -9.95 -13.05
C GLY A 27 13.82 -8.75 -12.22
N GLY A 28 12.96 -7.90 -12.76
CA GLY A 28 12.23 -6.84 -12.08
C GLY A 28 10.73 -7.14 -11.98
N CYS A 29 9.95 -6.10 -11.72
CA CYS A 29 8.50 -6.15 -11.71
C CYS A 29 7.89 -4.90 -12.33
N GLN A 30 6.67 -5.01 -12.84
CA GLN A 30 5.84 -3.90 -13.23
C GLN A 30 4.61 -3.89 -12.33
N TYR A 31 4.48 -2.86 -11.51
CA TYR A 31 3.37 -2.69 -10.57
C TYR A 31 2.54 -1.47 -10.99
N ASN A 32 1.25 -1.65 -11.26
CA ASN A 32 0.34 -0.61 -11.75
C ASN A 32 0.91 0.19 -12.93
N GLY A 33 1.55 -0.51 -13.87
CA GLY A 33 2.20 0.09 -15.05
C GLY A 33 3.59 0.69 -14.80
N HIS A 34 4.06 0.76 -13.55
CA HIS A 34 5.39 1.25 -13.21
C HIS A 34 6.43 0.13 -13.16
N ASN A 35 7.45 0.22 -14.02
CA ASN A 35 8.56 -0.72 -14.01
C ASN A 35 9.51 -0.41 -12.83
N MET A 36 9.84 -1.44 -12.06
CA MET A 36 10.73 -1.41 -10.91
C MET A 36 11.81 -2.50 -11.08
N PRO A 37 13.10 -2.15 -10.98
CA PRO A 37 14.16 -3.16 -10.96
C PRO A 37 14.09 -3.99 -9.67
N HIS A 38 14.84 -5.09 -9.60
CA HIS A 38 15.05 -5.80 -8.33
C HIS A 38 15.62 -4.84 -7.26
N GLY A 39 14.99 -4.80 -6.09
CA GLY A 39 15.28 -3.86 -5.01
C GLY A 39 14.75 -2.44 -5.24
N GLY A 40 14.03 -2.19 -6.33
CA GLY A 40 13.36 -0.91 -6.58
C GLY A 40 12.28 -0.63 -5.55
N GLU A 41 12.13 0.63 -5.19
CA GLU A 41 11.21 1.11 -4.14
C GLU A 41 10.14 2.03 -4.71
N GLY A 42 8.97 2.03 -4.09
CA GLY A 42 7.86 2.92 -4.42
C GLY A 42 7.07 3.29 -3.18
N PHE A 43 6.38 4.43 -3.24
CA PHE A 43 5.52 4.92 -2.18
C PHE A 43 4.14 5.23 -2.75
N GLN A 44 3.10 4.82 -2.04
CA GLN A 44 1.72 5.02 -2.44
C GLN A 44 0.95 5.74 -1.33
N SER A 45 -0.14 6.40 -1.71
CA SER A 45 -1.11 6.99 -0.80
C SER A 45 -1.53 6.03 0.30
N GLY A 46 -1.80 6.55 1.50
CA GLY A 46 -2.14 5.73 2.67
C GLY A 46 -0.91 5.23 3.44
N CYS A 47 0.25 5.88 3.25
CA CYS A 47 1.49 5.54 3.93
C CYS A 47 1.97 4.11 3.64
N ILE A 48 1.99 3.76 2.35
CA ILE A 48 2.36 2.41 1.89
C ILE A 48 3.72 2.48 1.20
N TYR A 49 4.63 1.62 1.64
CA TYR A 49 5.91 1.34 1.01
C TYR A 49 5.82 0.07 0.17
N ILE A 50 6.43 0.10 -1.01
CA ILE A 50 6.46 -0.98 -1.99
C ILE A 50 7.92 -1.30 -2.32
N GLU A 51 8.29 -2.57 -2.33
CA GLU A 51 9.60 -3.04 -2.78
C GLU A 51 9.48 -4.21 -3.76
N CYS A 52 10.19 -4.10 -4.87
CA CYS A 52 10.22 -5.14 -5.88
C CYS A 52 11.30 -6.18 -5.58
N ASN A 53 10.92 -7.44 -5.42
CA ASN A 53 11.87 -8.55 -5.42
C ASN A 53 11.64 -9.44 -6.64
N GLY A 54 12.11 -8.98 -7.80
CA GLY A 54 11.91 -9.69 -9.07
C GLY A 54 12.64 -11.05 -9.16
N LEU A 55 13.73 -11.27 -8.40
CA LEU A 55 14.39 -12.58 -8.32
C LEU A 55 13.47 -13.65 -7.70
N ASN A 56 12.78 -13.29 -6.63
CA ASN A 56 11.82 -14.18 -5.96
C ASN A 56 10.39 -14.05 -6.52
N ARG A 57 10.19 -13.18 -7.52
CA ARG A 57 8.88 -12.83 -8.07
C ARG A 57 7.88 -12.43 -6.99
N THR A 58 8.32 -11.55 -6.08
CA THR A 58 7.47 -10.99 -5.02
C THR A 58 7.48 -9.48 -5.05
N LEU A 59 6.36 -8.89 -4.64
CA LEU A 59 6.23 -7.47 -4.33
C LEU A 59 5.95 -7.37 -2.83
N LEU A 60 6.84 -6.71 -2.09
CA LEU A 60 6.60 -6.43 -0.68
C LEU A 60 5.79 -5.15 -0.56
N LEU A 61 4.67 -5.22 0.13
CA LEU A 61 3.84 -4.09 0.53
C LEU A 61 3.95 -3.95 2.05
N ARG A 62 4.28 -2.76 2.53
CA ARG A 62 4.32 -2.43 3.96
C ARG A 62 3.47 -1.20 4.20
N ALA A 63 2.65 -1.26 5.22
CA ALA A 63 1.82 -0.16 5.69
C ALA A 63 2.08 0.07 7.18
N CYS A 64 1.40 1.04 7.77
CA CYS A 64 1.47 1.29 9.21
C CYS A 64 0.80 0.16 10.02
N PRO A 65 1.25 -0.10 11.26
CA PRO A 65 2.40 0.51 11.93
C PRO A 65 3.74 0.00 11.36
N PRO A 66 4.81 0.81 11.37
CA PRO A 66 6.07 0.43 10.76
C PRO A 66 6.79 -0.67 11.56
N GLN A 67 7.46 -1.57 10.85
CA GLN A 67 8.28 -2.60 11.47
C GLN A 67 9.68 -2.05 11.73
N THR A 68 10.18 -2.19 12.95
CA THR A 68 11.44 -1.57 13.41
C THR A 68 12.69 -2.02 12.63
N TYR A 69 12.63 -3.15 11.93
CA TYR A 69 13.75 -3.73 11.18
C TYR A 69 13.68 -3.48 9.67
N HIS A 70 12.67 -2.78 9.17
CA HIS A 70 12.41 -2.63 7.74
C HIS A 70 12.16 -1.18 7.36
N LEU A 71 13.26 -0.44 7.25
CA LEU A 71 13.29 0.90 6.70
C LEU A 71 13.47 0.85 5.17
N PRO A 72 12.93 1.84 4.43
CA PRO A 72 13.32 2.06 3.05
C PRO A 72 14.85 2.18 2.92
N ARG A 73 15.40 1.67 1.82
CA ARG A 73 16.83 1.81 1.49
C ARG A 73 17.14 3.22 1.02
N THR A 74 16.17 3.87 0.38
CA THR A 74 16.29 5.29 -0.02
C THR A 74 16.13 6.21 1.19
N SER A 75 16.68 7.42 1.09
CA SER A 75 16.45 8.48 2.08
C SER A 75 15.05 9.11 2.00
N MET A 76 14.21 8.66 1.07
CA MET A 76 12.81 9.07 1.01
C MET A 76 12.09 8.57 2.26
N GLY A 77 11.39 9.48 2.94
CA GLY A 77 10.76 9.20 4.23
C GLY A 77 11.69 9.21 5.43
N ALA A 78 12.99 9.50 5.28
CA ALA A 78 13.87 9.70 6.45
C ALA A 78 13.72 11.10 7.08
N THR A 79 13.26 12.09 6.28
CA THR A 79 13.18 13.51 6.66
C THR A 79 11.84 14.16 6.26
N SER A 80 10.85 13.35 5.85
CA SER A 80 9.52 13.83 5.45
C SER A 80 8.44 12.92 6.01
N ASN A 81 7.37 13.54 6.51
CA ASN A 81 6.17 12.87 7.00
C ASN A 81 5.18 12.51 5.88
N ASP A 82 5.57 12.68 4.61
CA ASP A 82 4.74 12.32 3.45
C ASP A 82 4.95 10.86 3.03
N TYR A 83 6.02 10.23 3.51
CA TYR A 83 6.46 8.91 3.09
C TYR A 83 6.67 7.98 4.28
N TYR A 84 6.48 6.68 4.02
CA TYR A 84 6.73 5.64 5.01
C TYR A 84 8.23 5.65 5.39
N PRO A 85 8.60 5.44 6.66
CA PRO A 85 7.74 5.13 7.80
C PRO A 85 7.17 6.35 8.52
N ASN A 86 7.63 7.57 8.21
CA ASN A 86 7.34 8.74 9.02
C ASN A 86 5.92 9.31 8.82
N CYS A 87 5.23 8.95 7.73
CA CYS A 87 3.79 9.18 7.61
C CYS A 87 2.94 8.29 8.54
N CYS A 88 3.54 7.33 9.27
CA CYS A 88 2.81 6.52 10.23
C CYS A 88 2.64 7.26 11.57
N PRO A 89 1.45 7.18 12.18
CA PRO A 89 1.21 7.80 13.48
C PRO A 89 2.24 7.37 14.53
N GLY A 90 2.89 8.34 15.18
CA GLY A 90 3.90 8.12 16.24
C GLY A 90 5.33 7.91 15.73
N HIS A 91 5.58 8.08 14.43
CA HIS A 91 6.89 7.96 13.80
C HIS A 91 7.30 9.19 12.99
N GLU A 92 6.62 10.32 13.20
CA GLU A 92 6.85 11.57 12.52
C GLU A 92 8.22 12.17 12.86
N VAL A 93 8.79 12.95 11.93
CA VAL A 93 10.04 13.72 12.07
C VAL A 93 9.84 15.22 11.87
#